data_AF-A0A1F8SWD3-F1
#
_entry.id   AF-A0A1F8SWD3-F1
#
_cell.length_a   1.000
_cell.length_b   1.000
_cell.length_c   1.000
_cell.angle_alpha   90.00
_cell.angle_beta   90.00
_cell.angle_gamma   90.00
#
_symmetry.space_group_name_H-M   'P 1'
#
loop_
_entity.id
_entity.type
_entity.pdbx_description
1 polymer ?
#
loop_
_entity_poly.entity_id
_entity_poly.type
_entity_poly.pdbx_seq_one_letter_code
_entity_poly.pdbx_strand_id
1 'polypeptide(L)'
;MIIHADWIINPRKRWTAVAKKQTNHRWFLQQPRVVDDPFSIITNLTPKLLQLGCPLAWFDFPIGLPYKFASIAGVTDIISSIPLFGHHE
;
A
#
# COMPACT_ATOMS: atom_id res chain seq x y z
N MET A 1 3.47 -11.72 3.78
CA MET A 1 3.07 -11.47 2.37
C MET A 1 3.59 -10.11 1.97
N ILE A 2 4.00 -9.91 0.72
CA ILE A 2 4.48 -8.61 0.22
C ILE A 2 3.56 -8.12 -0.87
N ILE A 3 3.18 -6.84 -0.82
CA ILE A 3 2.37 -6.17 -1.83
C ILE A 3 3.14 -4.95 -2.31
N HIS A 4 3.24 -4.81 -3.63
CA HIS A 4 3.67 -3.56 -4.26
C HIS A 4 2.48 -2.98 -5.01
N ALA A 5 2.22 -1.69 -4.84
CA ALA A 5 1.14 -0.96 -5.47
C ALA A 5 1.71 0.27 -6.17
N ASP A 6 1.51 0.37 -7.48
CA ASP A 6 1.72 1.62 -8.22
C ASP A 6 0.41 2.42 -8.14
N TRP A 7 0.47 3.56 -7.45
CA TRP A 7 -0.70 4.32 -7.04
C TRP A 7 -0.80 5.68 -7.74
N ILE A 8 -0.70 5.65 -9.06
CA ILE A 8 -0.86 6.84 -9.89
C ILE A 8 -2.26 7.49 -9.78
N ILE A 9 -2.33 8.79 -10.12
CA ILE A 9 -3.55 9.61 -10.05
C ILE A 9 -4.69 8.97 -10.86
N ASN A 10 -4.41 8.50 -12.08
CA ASN A 10 -5.42 7.87 -12.93
C ASN A 10 -5.82 6.49 -12.37
N PRO A 11 -7.07 6.30 -11.91
CA PRO A 11 -7.52 5.05 -11.30
C PRO A 11 -7.30 3.82 -12.19
N ARG A 12 -7.48 3.97 -13.51
CA ARG A 12 -7.32 2.87 -14.48
C ARG A 12 -5.88 2.40 -14.69
N LYS A 13 -4.91 3.17 -14.17
CA LYS A 13 -3.48 2.84 -14.25
C LYS A 13 -2.92 2.36 -12.92
N ARG A 14 -3.74 2.29 -11.86
CA ARG A 14 -3.31 1.74 -10.57
C ARG A 14 -3.26 0.23 -10.67
N TRP A 15 -2.22 -0.37 -10.14
CA TRP A 15 -2.06 -1.81 -10.16
C TRP A 15 -1.33 -2.29 -8.92
N THR A 16 -1.50 -3.58 -8.61
CA THR A 16 -0.78 -4.26 -7.53
C THR A 16 -0.12 -5.54 -8.00
N ALA A 17 1.03 -5.85 -7.43
CA ALA A 17 1.66 -7.16 -7.49
C ALA A 17 1.78 -7.73 -6.08
N VAL A 18 1.55 -9.04 -5.95
CA VAL A 18 1.55 -9.74 -4.66
C VAL A 18 2.54 -10.88 -4.70
N ALA A 19 3.44 -10.92 -3.72
CA ALA A 19 4.34 -12.03 -3.48
C ALA A 19 3.96 -12.76 -2.20
N LYS A 20 3.83 -14.09 -2.31
CA LYS A 20 3.52 -14.98 -1.18
C LYS A 20 4.70 -15.90 -0.91
N LYS A 21 5.10 -15.98 0.37
CA LYS A 21 6.10 -16.95 0.81
C LYS A 21 5.42 -18.32 0.90
N GLN A 22 5.99 -19.30 0.23
CA GLN A 22 5.54 -20.68 0.26
C GLN A 22 6.20 -21.43 1.42
N THR A 23 5.69 -22.62 1.75
CA THR A 23 6.23 -23.48 2.82
C THR A 23 7.66 -23.93 2.55
N ASN A 24 8.06 -24.07 1.29
CA ASN A 24 9.43 -24.40 0.87
C ASN A 24 10.39 -23.19 0.88
N HIS A 25 10.03 -22.10 1.56
CA HIS A 25 10.77 -20.84 1.63
C HIS A 25 10.97 -20.09 0.30
N ARG A 26 10.36 -20.55 -0.80
CA ARG A 26 10.35 -19.81 -2.08
C ARG A 26 9.24 -18.77 -2.10
N TRP A 27 9.37 -17.81 -3.00
CA TRP A 27 8.36 -16.80 -3.26
C TRP A 27 7.59 -17.12 -4.53
N PHE A 28 6.26 -17.06 -4.44
CA PHE A 28 5.38 -17.09 -5.60
C PHE A 28 4.86 -15.68 -5.86
N LEU A 29 5.16 -15.16 -7.06
CA LEU A 29 4.64 -13.88 -7.52
C LEU A 29 3.33 -14.12 -8.29
N GLN A 30 2.30 -13.39 -7.91
CA GLN A 30 1.06 -13.32 -8.68
C GLN A 30 1.22 -12.32 -9.83
N GLN A 31 0.53 -12.56 -10.94
CA GLN A 31 0.46 -11.60 -12.03
C GLN A 31 -0.06 -10.25 -11.51
N PRO A 32 0.53 -9.11 -11.94
CA PRO A 32 0.01 -7.79 -11.61
C PRO A 32 -1.46 -7.66 -12.00
N ARG A 33 -2.24 -6.99 -11.15
CA ARG A 33 -3.67 -6.73 -11.39
C ARG A 33 -3.97 -5.25 -11.26
N VAL A 34 -4.81 -4.75 -12.16
CA VAL A 34 -5.39 -3.42 -12.05
C VAL A 34 -6.23 -3.34 -10.78
N VAL A 35 -6.19 -2.19 -10.12
CA VAL A 35 -6.99 -1.91 -8.93
C VAL A 35 -8.24 -1.15 -9.37
N ASP A 36 -9.35 -1.88 -9.53
CA ASP A 36 -10.62 -1.29 -9.94
C ASP A 36 -11.28 -0.50 -8.80
N ASP A 37 -11.24 -1.06 -7.59
CA ASP A 37 -11.71 -0.42 -6.35
C ASP A 37 -10.57 -0.41 -5.30
N PRO A 38 -10.15 0.75 -4.78
CA PRO A 38 -9.15 0.83 -3.71
C PRO A 38 -9.47 0.01 -2.46
N PHE A 39 -10.75 -0.06 -2.07
CA PHE A 39 -11.15 -0.83 -0.88
C PHE A 39 -10.98 -2.32 -1.10
N SER A 40 -11.08 -2.78 -2.35
CA SER A 40 -10.82 -4.16 -2.74
C SER A 40 -9.43 -4.65 -2.33
N ILE A 41 -8.42 -3.78 -2.20
CA ILE A 41 -7.10 -4.19 -1.72
C ILE A 41 -7.22 -4.68 -0.29
N ILE A 42 -7.80 -3.87 0.59
CA ILE A 42 -7.92 -4.23 2.01
C ILE A 42 -8.83 -5.45 2.14
N THR A 43 -10.02 -5.42 1.53
CA THR A 43 -11.02 -6.50 1.68
C THR A 43 -10.58 -7.83 1.06
N ASN A 44 -9.86 -7.84 -0.07
CA ASN A 44 -9.32 -9.07 -0.66
C ASN A 44 -8.13 -9.65 0.12
N LEU A 45 -7.51 -8.83 0.97
CA LEU A 45 -6.39 -9.22 1.82
C LEU A 45 -6.88 -9.69 3.19
N THR A 46 -7.86 -9.03 3.82
CA THR A 46 -8.32 -9.33 5.20
C THR A 46 -8.52 -10.83 5.49
N PRO A 47 -9.23 -11.62 4.64
CA PRO A 47 -9.41 -13.05 4.90
C PRO A 47 -8.10 -13.85 4.84
N LYS A 48 -7.13 -13.38 4.05
CA LYS A 48 -5.82 -14.02 3.85
C LYS A 48 -4.80 -13.62 4.93
N LEU A 49 -4.97 -12.45 5.55
CA LEU A 49 -4.10 -11.97 6.63
C LEU A 49 -4.26 -12.81 7.90
N LEU A 50 -5.47 -13.29 8.18
CA LEU A 50 -5.73 -14.16 9.32
C LEU A 50 -4.93 -15.47 9.28
N GLN A 51 -4.49 -15.93 8.10
CA GLN A 51 -3.65 -17.12 7.95
C GLN A 51 -2.15 -16.82 7.74
N LEU A 52 -1.82 -15.67 7.15
CA LEU A 52 -0.46 -15.33 6.70
C LEU A 52 0.25 -14.30 7.60
N GLY A 53 -0.43 -13.82 8.65
CA GLY A 53 0.05 -12.77 9.55
C GLY A 53 -0.03 -11.37 8.92
N CYS A 54 0.89 -10.49 9.31
CA CYS A 54 0.92 -9.11 8.86
C CYS A 54 1.42 -8.99 7.39
N PRO A 55 0.70 -8.27 6.51
CA PRO A 55 1.20 -7.95 5.18
C PRO A 55 2.18 -6.78 5.26
N LEU A 56 3.27 -6.85 4.48
CA LEU A 56 4.09 -5.68 4.18
C LEU A 56 3.60 -5.10 2.84
N ALA A 57 3.16 -3.84 2.84
CA ALA A 57 2.65 -3.17 1.65
C ALA A 57 3.48 -1.93 1.33
N TRP A 58 3.87 -1.80 0.06
CA TRP A 58 4.57 -0.64 -0.47
C TRP A 58 3.69 0.06 -1.49
N PHE A 59 3.44 1.36 -1.29
CA PHE A 59 2.67 2.19 -2.22
C PHE A 59 3.58 3.23 -2.86
N ASP A 60 3.65 3.21 -4.19
CA ASP A 60 4.32 4.23 -4.98
C ASP A 60 3.31 5.32 -5.36
N PHE A 61 3.34 6.43 -4.63
CA PHE A 61 2.44 7.55 -4.85
C PHE A 61 3.09 8.60 -5.76
N PRO A 62 2.31 9.23 -6.68
CA PRO A 62 2.83 10.26 -7.56
C PRO A 62 3.33 11.46 -6.77
N ILE A 63 4.41 12.04 -7.28
CA ILE A 63 5.00 13.28 -6.78
C ILE A 63 3.90 14.36 -6.77
N GLY A 64 3.58 14.90 -5.59
CA GLY A 64 2.52 15.90 -5.37
C GLY A 64 1.24 15.36 -4.70
N LEU A 65 1.00 14.05 -4.70
CA LEU A 65 -0.08 13.48 -3.88
C LEU A 65 0.14 13.70 -2.37
N PRO A 66 1.38 13.61 -1.83
CA PRO A 66 1.65 13.98 -0.44
C PRO A 66 1.23 15.43 -0.11
N TYR A 67 1.32 16.38 -1.04
CA TYR A 67 0.91 17.77 -0.80
C TYR A 67 -0.59 17.90 -0.57
N LYS A 68 -1.40 17.20 -1.39
CA LYS A 68 -2.86 17.24 -1.25
C LYS A 68 -3.33 16.54 0.03
N PHE A 69 -2.70 15.42 0.38
CA PHE A 69 -2.96 14.77 1.67
C PHE A 69 -2.51 15.61 2.86
N ALA A 70 -1.35 16.26 2.77
CA ALA A 70 -0.86 17.18 3.80
C ALA A 70 -1.86 18.31 4.03
N SER A 71 -2.39 18.92 2.96
CA SER A 71 -3.43 19.94 3.06
C SER A 71 -4.72 19.43 3.75
N ILE A 72 -5.19 18.23 3.41
CA ILE A 72 -6.38 17.62 4.05
C ILE A 72 -6.11 17.30 5.53
N ALA A 73 -4.90 16.84 5.84
CA ALA A 73 -4.47 16.50 7.20
C ALA A 73 -4.06 17.72 8.04
N GLY A 74 -4.14 18.95 7.49
CA GLY A 74 -3.71 20.17 8.18
C GLY A 74 -2.19 20.26 8.38
N VAL A 75 -1.40 19.44 7.68
CA VAL A 75 0.06 19.45 7.72
C VAL A 75 0.57 20.59 6.82
N THR A 76 1.08 21.64 7.45
CA THR A 76 1.60 22.84 6.77
C THR A 76 3.12 22.81 6.59
N ASP A 77 3.82 22.07 7.44
CA ASP A 77 5.27 21.81 7.35
C ASP A 77 5.53 20.31 7.50
N ILE A 78 5.95 19.69 6.40
CA ILE A 78 6.21 18.25 6.38
C ILE A 78 7.41 17.87 7.25
N ILE A 79 8.46 18.70 7.30
CA ILE A 79 9.71 18.37 7.99
C ILE A 79 9.48 18.39 9.49
N SER A 80 8.80 19.42 10.00
CA SER A 80 8.43 19.49 11.42
C SER A 80 7.44 18.40 11.83
N SER A 81 6.68 17.84 10.89
CA SER A 81 5.70 16.79 11.17
C SER A 81 6.27 15.37 11.15
N ILE A 82 7.45 15.15 10.56
CA ILE A 82 8.10 13.82 10.49
C ILE A 82 8.18 13.13 11.86
N PRO A 83 8.60 13.79 12.96
CA PRO A 83 8.66 13.16 14.29
C PRO A 83 7.31 12.81 14.91
N LEU A 84 6.19 13.18 14.29
CA LEU A 84 4.84 12.82 14.77
C LEU A 84 4.31 11.58 14.06
N PHE A 85 4.90 11.19 12.92
CA PHE A 85 4.51 10.00 12.18
C PHE A 85 5.20 8.76 12.77
N GLY A 86 4.46 7.66 12.94
CA GLY A 86 5.01 6.37 13.41
C GLY A 86 5.24 6.24 14.91
N HIS A 87 4.86 7.24 15.72
CA HIS A 87 5.02 7.22 17.19
C HIS A 87 3.78 6.71 17.97
N HIS A 88 2.77 6.20 17.27
CA HIS A 88 1.53 5.66 17.87
C HIS A 88 1.26 4.20 17.48
N GLU A 89 2.30 3.40 17.25
CA GLU A 89 2.19 1.94 17.11
C GLU A 89 2.19 1.23 18.48
#